data_AF-B9TDN7-F1
#
_entry.id   AF-B9TDN7-F1
#
_cell.length_a   1.000
_cell.length_b   1.000
_cell.length_c   1.000
_cell.angle_alpha   90.00
_cell.angle_beta   90.00
_cell.angle_gamma   90.00
#
_symmetry.space_group_name_H-M   'P 1'
#
loop_
_entity.id
_entity.type
_entity.pdbx_description
1 polymer ?
#
loop_
_entity_poly.entity_id
_entity_poly.type
_entity_poly.pdbx_seq_one_letter_code
_entity_poly.pdbx_strand_id
1 'polypeptide(L)'
;MIIAVLFNSDDPKFDGYYGPPIRDMIFKTSVLQKSDRHMQVRHGDVLILSNSETRDAYVRLAEDTYFHADWSLTKAKRIRATYLRQTIWAWVIQNVTREIAEMLDAALSKDSSYLGLHSVDYAHPPHLLLYRKSLIHYCRILGDACMLSYAMGEEEEKDEYEAEAVLAAGFKTVK
;
A
#
# COMPACT_ATOMS: atom_id res chain seq x y z
N MET A 1 -2.38 14.66 2.38
CA MET A 1 -2.18 14.04 1.05
C MET A 1 -2.61 12.58 1.07
N ILE A 2 -2.63 11.94 -0.10
CA ILE A 2 -2.79 10.49 -0.27
C ILE A 2 -1.47 9.96 -0.82
N ILE A 3 -1.00 8.84 -0.31
CA ILE A 3 0.22 8.19 -0.83
C ILE A 3 -0.05 6.74 -1.21
N ALA A 4 0.71 6.23 -2.18
CA ALA A 4 0.84 4.81 -2.47
C ALA A 4 2.23 4.34 -2.04
N VAL A 5 2.28 3.35 -1.16
CA VAL A 5 3.50 2.68 -0.69
C VAL A 5 3.62 1.36 -1.47
N LEU A 6 4.71 1.18 -2.19
CA LEU A 6 4.82 0.13 -3.21
C LEU A 6 5.79 -0.97 -2.80
N PHE A 7 5.42 -2.21 -3.05
CA PHE A 7 6.23 -3.39 -2.77
C PHE A 7 6.22 -4.35 -3.96
N ASN A 8 7.34 -5.05 -4.16
CA ASN A 8 7.40 -6.21 -5.02
C ASN A 8 6.83 -7.41 -4.27
N SER A 9 5.62 -7.86 -4.62
CA SER A 9 4.96 -8.98 -3.94
C SER A 9 5.61 -10.33 -4.26
N ASP A 10 6.36 -10.40 -5.36
CA ASP A 10 7.06 -11.60 -5.82
C ASP A 10 8.52 -11.66 -5.30
N ASP A 11 8.86 -10.87 -4.26
CA ASP A 11 10.14 -11.02 -3.58
C ASP A 11 10.20 -12.43 -2.93
N PRO A 12 11.27 -13.22 -3.15
CA PRO A 12 11.36 -14.60 -2.68
C PRO A 12 11.11 -14.78 -1.18
N LYS A 13 11.38 -13.75 -0.36
CA LYS A 13 11.15 -13.81 1.08
C LYS A 13 9.67 -14.00 1.47
N PHE A 14 8.75 -13.67 0.58
CA PHE A 14 7.32 -13.78 0.84
C PHE A 14 6.77 -15.18 0.52
N ASP A 15 7.46 -15.97 -0.30
CA ASP A 15 7.06 -17.34 -0.67
C ASP A 15 5.57 -17.46 -1.08
N GLY A 16 5.08 -16.50 -1.86
CA GLY A 16 3.68 -16.43 -2.31
C GLY A 16 2.67 -15.89 -1.28
N TYR A 17 3.10 -15.60 -0.04
CA TYR A 17 2.29 -15.01 1.02
C TYR A 17 2.83 -13.64 1.44
N TYR A 18 2.41 -12.58 0.74
CA TYR A 18 3.03 -11.25 0.88
C TYR A 18 2.19 -10.24 1.67
N GLY A 19 0.85 -10.37 1.70
CA GLY A 19 -0.04 -9.34 2.27
C GLY A 19 0.25 -9.07 3.76
N PRO A 20 0.11 -10.08 4.64
CA PRO A 20 0.37 -9.92 6.07
C PRO A 20 1.84 -9.59 6.41
N PRO A 21 2.87 -10.17 5.76
CA PRO A 21 4.24 -9.72 5.96
C PRO A 21 4.48 -8.25 5.58
N ILE A 22 3.91 -7.76 4.48
CA ILE A 22 4.02 -6.35 4.07
C ILE A 22 3.31 -5.44 5.08
N ARG A 23 2.09 -5.82 5.51
CA ARG A 23 1.37 -5.10 6.58
C ARG A 23 2.24 -4.97 7.82
N ASP A 24 2.79 -6.08 8.29
CA ASP A 24 3.65 -6.12 9.46
C ASP A 24 4.87 -5.22 9.29
N MET A 25 5.52 -5.25 8.13
CA MET A 25 6.65 -4.37 7.85
C MET A 25 6.27 -2.89 7.98
N ILE A 26 5.10 -2.49 7.49
CA ILE A 26 4.61 -1.10 7.59
C ILE A 26 4.25 -0.75 9.03
N PHE A 27 3.46 -1.60 9.70
CA PHE A 27 2.97 -1.33 11.05
C PHE A 27 4.06 -1.38 12.11
N LYS A 28 5.04 -2.30 12.00
CA LYS A 28 6.17 -2.39 12.94
C LYS A 28 7.09 -1.17 12.89
N THR A 29 7.00 -0.31 11.86
CA THR A 29 7.69 1.00 11.87
C THR A 29 7.18 1.94 12.97
N SER A 30 5.96 1.70 13.49
CA SER A 30 5.24 2.58 14.42
C SER A 30 4.94 3.99 13.90
N VAL A 31 5.24 4.30 12.63
CA VAL A 31 5.13 5.66 12.07
C VAL A 31 3.67 6.08 11.97
N LEU A 32 2.80 5.19 11.50
CA LEU A 32 1.36 5.48 11.38
C LEU A 32 0.72 5.65 12.75
N GLN A 33 1.08 4.79 13.71
CA GLN A 33 0.49 4.76 15.05
C GLN A 33 0.84 6.02 15.85
N LYS A 34 2.07 6.53 15.69
CA LYS A 34 2.55 7.74 16.38
C LYS A 34 2.04 9.05 15.78
N SER A 35 1.37 8.99 14.63
CA SER A 35 0.95 10.21 13.93
C SER A 35 -0.28 10.89 14.53
N ASP A 36 -1.08 10.17 15.32
CA ASP A 36 -2.38 10.63 15.86
C ASP A 36 -3.35 11.19 14.80
N ARG A 37 -3.22 10.72 13.55
CA ARG A 37 -4.09 11.12 12.44
C ARG A 37 -5.11 10.04 12.14
N HIS A 38 -6.31 10.48 11.77
CA HIS A 38 -7.31 9.59 11.18
C HIS A 38 -6.97 9.27 9.73
N MET A 39 -6.47 8.07 9.46
CA MET A 39 -6.05 7.60 8.14
C MET A 39 -6.95 6.47 7.64
N GLN A 40 -7.13 6.38 6.33
CA GLN A 40 -7.81 5.26 5.67
C GLN A 40 -6.82 4.51 4.81
N VAL A 41 -6.82 3.19 4.91
CA VAL A 41 -5.89 2.32 4.20
C VAL A 41 -6.65 1.44 3.21
N ARG A 42 -6.14 1.41 1.97
CA ARG A 42 -6.50 0.43 0.96
C ARG A 42 -5.26 -0.35 0.56
N HIS A 43 -5.44 -1.60 0.17
CA HIS A 43 -4.33 -2.37 -0.37
C HIS A 43 -4.77 -3.35 -1.45
N GLY A 44 -3.82 -3.86 -2.20
CA GLY A 44 -4.08 -4.82 -3.27
C GLY A 44 -2.97 -4.84 -4.31
N ASP A 45 -3.06 -5.82 -5.20
CA ASP A 45 -2.25 -5.89 -6.41
C ASP A 45 -2.63 -4.76 -7.37
N VAL A 46 -1.62 -4.12 -7.97
CA VAL A 46 -1.84 -3.12 -9.02
C VAL A 46 -1.95 -3.84 -10.36
N LEU A 47 -3.18 -4.22 -10.73
CA LEU A 47 -3.48 -5.04 -11.92
C LEU A 47 -3.49 -4.22 -13.23
N ILE A 48 -2.31 -3.82 -13.71
CA ILE A 48 -2.17 -3.06 -14.97
C ILE A 48 -2.52 -3.92 -16.19
N LEU A 49 -2.16 -5.21 -16.21
CA LEU A 49 -2.39 -6.12 -17.34
C LEU A 49 -3.87 -6.19 -17.72
N SER A 50 -4.75 -6.22 -16.71
CA SER A 50 -6.21 -6.24 -16.89
C SER A 50 -6.77 -4.98 -17.56
N ASN A 51 -5.93 -3.95 -17.76
CA ASN A 51 -6.30 -2.65 -18.31
C ASN A 51 -5.46 -2.27 -19.55
N SER A 52 -4.72 -3.20 -20.14
CA SER A 52 -3.85 -2.93 -21.30
C SER A 52 -3.84 -4.08 -22.32
N GLU A 53 -4.07 -3.78 -23.59
CA GLU A 53 -4.13 -4.78 -24.67
C GLU A 53 -2.76 -5.08 -25.32
N THR A 54 -1.80 -4.18 -25.17
CA THR A 54 -0.45 -4.31 -25.76
C THR A 54 0.63 -4.03 -24.72
N ARG A 55 1.83 -4.57 -24.93
CA ARG A 55 2.99 -4.29 -24.06
C ARG A 55 3.31 -2.80 -23.96
N ASP A 56 3.21 -2.05 -25.06
CA ASP A 56 3.49 -0.61 -25.03
C ASP A 56 2.41 0.16 -24.28
N ALA A 57 1.13 -0.23 -24.41
CA ALA A 57 0.06 0.34 -23.61
C ALA A 57 0.24 0.03 -22.12
N TYR A 58 0.68 -1.19 -21.79
CA TYR A 58 1.04 -1.58 -20.43
C TYR A 58 2.13 -0.66 -19.88
N VAL A 59 3.24 -0.49 -20.62
CA VAL A 59 4.37 0.33 -20.18
C VAL A 59 3.94 1.78 -19.98
N ARG A 60 3.14 2.34 -20.90
CA ARG A 60 2.61 3.70 -20.74
C ARG A 60 1.75 3.82 -19.49
N LEU A 61 0.81 2.90 -19.29
CA LEU A 61 -0.07 2.92 -18.11
C LEU A 61 0.73 2.73 -16.82
N ALA A 62 1.74 1.86 -16.80
CA ALA A 62 2.63 1.68 -15.66
C ALA A 62 3.44 2.93 -15.35
N GLU A 63 4.08 3.54 -16.36
CA GLU A 63 4.84 4.78 -16.17
C GLU A 63 3.92 5.91 -15.67
N ASP A 64 2.72 6.02 -16.24
CA ASP A 64 1.72 7.02 -15.87
C ASP A 64 1.09 6.76 -14.49
N THR A 65 1.13 5.53 -13.99
CA THR A 65 0.63 5.18 -12.64
C THR A 65 1.69 5.42 -11.57
N TYR A 66 2.94 5.04 -11.82
CA TYR A 66 3.97 5.03 -10.78
C TYR A 66 4.82 6.30 -10.74
N PHE A 67 4.85 7.08 -11.83
CA PHE A 67 5.71 8.26 -11.94
C PHE A 67 4.97 9.58 -12.19
N HIS A 68 3.65 9.56 -12.41
CA HIS A 68 2.85 10.78 -12.47
C HIS A 68 2.44 11.23 -11.06
N ALA A 69 3.30 11.98 -10.37
CA ALA A 69 3.02 12.45 -9.01
C ALA A 69 3.66 13.83 -8.74
N ASP A 70 2.94 14.68 -7.99
CA ASP A 70 3.46 15.99 -7.53
C ASP A 70 4.64 15.84 -6.57
N TRP A 71 4.70 14.69 -5.90
CA TRP A 71 5.74 14.33 -4.96
C TRP A 71 5.98 12.81 -4.96
N SER A 72 7.25 12.39 -4.94
CA SER A 72 7.65 10.99 -5.07
C SER A 72 9.02 10.71 -4.41
N LEU A 73 9.14 9.54 -3.79
CA LEU A 73 10.38 8.91 -3.34
C LEU A 73 10.54 7.51 -3.97
N THR A 74 9.95 7.32 -5.16
CA THR A 74 9.98 6.02 -5.84
C THR A 74 11.38 5.60 -6.24
N LYS A 75 11.68 4.30 -6.08
CA LYS A 75 12.92 3.69 -6.56
C LYS A 75 12.76 3.33 -8.03
N ALA A 76 12.80 4.33 -8.91
CA ALA A 76 12.42 4.19 -10.33
C ALA A 76 13.06 3.01 -11.06
N LYS A 77 14.36 2.76 -10.84
CA LYS A 77 15.05 1.60 -11.44
C LYS A 77 14.46 0.26 -11.00
N ARG A 78 14.06 0.14 -9.73
CA ARG A 78 13.45 -1.08 -9.18
C ARG A 78 12.03 -1.26 -9.72
N ILE A 79 11.21 -0.21 -9.70
CA ILE A 79 9.85 -0.25 -10.25
C ILE A 79 9.85 -0.69 -11.72
N ARG A 80 10.72 -0.10 -12.56
CA ARG A 80 10.87 -0.46 -13.97
C ARG A 80 11.33 -1.90 -14.21
N ALA A 81 12.14 -2.45 -13.29
CA ALA A 81 12.55 -3.84 -13.33
C ALA A 81 11.42 -4.81 -12.89
N THR A 82 10.49 -4.34 -12.05
CA THR A 82 9.40 -5.13 -11.48
C THR A 82 8.19 -5.19 -12.39
N TYR A 83 7.62 -4.06 -12.83
CA TYR A 83 6.24 -4.06 -13.37
C TYR A 83 6.01 -4.96 -14.61
N LEU A 84 7.04 -5.30 -15.40
CA LEU A 84 6.87 -6.20 -16.56
C LEU A 84 7.00 -7.69 -16.22
N ARG A 85 7.49 -8.02 -15.04
CA ARG A 85 7.95 -9.37 -14.69
C ARG A 85 7.33 -9.90 -13.42
N GLN A 86 6.91 -9.00 -12.56
CA GLN A 86 6.50 -9.26 -11.19
C GLN A 86 5.33 -8.34 -10.83
N THR A 87 4.62 -8.71 -9.78
CA THR A 87 3.45 -8.01 -9.28
C THR A 87 3.86 -6.93 -8.28
N ILE A 88 3.28 -5.74 -8.44
CA ILE A 88 3.45 -4.63 -7.50
C ILE A 88 2.23 -4.60 -6.60
N TRP A 89 2.47 -4.78 -5.30
CA TRP A 89 1.48 -4.59 -4.25
C TRP A 89 1.52 -3.14 -3.76
N ALA A 90 0.36 -2.51 -3.64
CA ALA A 90 0.25 -1.14 -3.16
C ALA A 90 -0.49 -1.06 -1.83
N TRP A 91 -0.03 -0.15 -0.98
CA TRP A 91 -0.72 0.33 0.21
C TRP A 91 -1.03 1.81 0.05
N VAL A 92 -2.30 2.12 -0.16
CA VAL A 92 -2.78 3.49 -0.39
C VAL A 92 -3.32 4.05 0.91
N ILE A 93 -2.65 5.07 1.43
CA ILE A 93 -2.94 5.67 2.73
C ILE A 93 -3.40 7.10 2.55
N GLN A 94 -4.62 7.38 3.01
CA GLN A 94 -5.23 8.71 2.95
C GLN A 94 -4.97 9.51 4.22
N ASN A 95 -4.97 10.84 4.08
CA ASN A 95 -4.78 11.80 5.16
C ASN A 95 -3.38 11.76 5.84
N VAL A 96 -2.35 11.47 5.04
CA VAL A 96 -0.95 11.47 5.46
C VAL A 96 -0.33 12.86 5.27
N THR A 97 0.65 13.25 6.09
CA THR A 97 1.49 14.45 5.87
C THR A 97 2.83 14.06 5.24
N ARG A 98 3.53 15.03 4.63
CA ARG A 98 4.78 14.74 3.93
C ARG A 98 5.82 14.14 4.87
N GLU A 99 5.89 14.65 6.09
CA GLU A 99 6.81 14.19 7.13
C GLU A 99 6.57 12.72 7.49
N ILE A 100 5.31 12.31 7.64
CA ILE A 100 4.94 10.91 7.91
C ILE A 100 5.37 10.01 6.75
N ALA A 101 5.20 10.46 5.51
CA ALA A 101 5.61 9.68 4.34
C ALA A 101 7.13 9.56 4.23
N GLU A 102 7.88 10.63 4.49
CA GLU A 102 9.35 10.61 4.53
C GLU A 102 9.87 9.69 5.65
N MET A 103 9.21 9.69 6.82
CA MET A 103 9.53 8.76 7.91
C MET A 103 9.26 7.30 7.53
N LEU A 104 8.15 7.02 6.84
CA LEU A 104 7.84 5.67 6.33
C LEU A 104 8.89 5.22 5.30
N ASP A 105 9.24 6.07 4.34
CA ASP A 105 10.25 5.76 3.34
C ASP A 105 11.61 5.45 4.00
N ALA A 106 12.04 6.28 4.96
CA ALA A 106 13.29 6.05 5.68
C ALA A 106 13.28 4.71 6.45
N ALA A 107 12.16 4.35 7.09
CA ALA A 107 12.02 3.12 7.83
C ALA A 107 12.03 1.87 6.93
N LEU A 108 11.40 1.95 5.75
CA LEU A 108 11.26 0.83 4.82
C LEU A 108 12.40 0.73 3.80
N SER A 109 13.22 1.78 3.68
CA SER A 109 14.21 1.94 2.60
C SER A 109 15.21 0.79 2.46
N LYS A 110 15.58 0.15 3.57
CA LYS A 110 16.55 -0.97 3.60
C LYS A 110 15.99 -2.27 3.04
N ASP A 111 14.68 -2.37 2.87
CA ASP A 111 14.04 -3.59 2.46
C ASP A 111 14.11 -3.85 0.94
N SER A 112 14.39 -5.12 0.58
CA SER A 112 14.58 -5.60 -0.80
C SER A 112 13.29 -5.70 -1.62
N SER A 113 12.12 -5.73 -0.97
CA SER A 113 10.83 -5.71 -1.66
C SER A 113 10.25 -4.30 -1.73
N TYR A 114 10.65 -3.38 -0.85
CA TYR A 114 10.14 -2.00 -0.85
C TYR A 114 10.59 -1.17 -2.06
N LEU A 115 9.65 -0.74 -2.89
CA LEU A 115 9.86 -0.03 -4.15
C LEU A 115 9.78 1.50 -4.03
N GLY A 116 9.53 2.04 -2.84
CA GLY A 116 9.36 3.46 -2.60
C GLY A 116 7.89 3.84 -2.45
N LEU A 117 7.61 5.15 -2.40
CA LEU A 117 6.26 5.68 -2.31
C LEU A 117 6.10 6.96 -3.12
N HIS A 118 4.86 7.28 -3.49
CA HIS A 118 4.53 8.53 -4.16
C HIS A 118 3.17 9.06 -3.75
N SER A 119 2.95 10.35 -3.97
CA SER A 119 1.65 10.97 -3.82
C SER A 119 0.68 10.46 -4.90
N VAL A 120 -0.58 10.33 -4.50
CA VAL A 120 -1.69 9.89 -5.35
C VAL A 120 -2.66 11.04 -5.54
N ASP A 121 -2.95 11.34 -6.79
CA ASP A 121 -3.98 12.26 -7.21
C ASP A 121 -5.13 11.51 -7.88
N TYR A 122 -6.35 11.62 -7.33
CA TYR A 122 -7.54 10.98 -7.90
C TYR A 122 -8.19 11.77 -9.04
N ALA A 123 -7.72 12.98 -9.35
CA ALA A 123 -8.05 13.63 -10.62
C ALA A 123 -7.31 12.97 -11.80
N HIS A 124 -6.18 12.30 -11.53
CA HIS A 124 -5.45 11.51 -12.52
C HIS A 124 -6.15 10.15 -12.76
N PRO A 125 -6.60 9.83 -13.99
CA PRO A 125 -7.39 8.63 -14.25
C PRO A 125 -6.74 7.30 -13.87
N PRO A 126 -5.44 7.03 -14.14
CA PRO A 126 -4.79 5.78 -13.72
C PRO A 126 -4.80 5.58 -12.21
N HIS A 127 -4.53 6.63 -11.44
CA HIS A 127 -4.60 6.58 -9.98
C HIS A 127 -6.02 6.31 -9.49
N LEU A 128 -7.03 6.98 -10.06
CA LEU A 128 -8.42 6.74 -9.70
C LEU A 128 -8.82 5.29 -9.97
N LEU A 129 -8.46 4.76 -11.14
CA LEU A 129 -8.78 3.39 -11.53
C LEU A 129 -8.04 2.38 -10.62
N LEU A 130 -6.71 2.43 -10.61
CA LEU A 130 -5.87 1.38 -10.03
C LEU A 130 -5.75 1.48 -8.51
N TYR A 131 -5.78 2.69 -7.94
CA TYR A 131 -5.63 2.87 -6.48
C TYR A 131 -6.95 3.03 -5.74
N ARG A 132 -7.94 3.72 -6.32
CA ARG A 132 -9.21 3.97 -5.63
C ARG A 132 -10.27 2.92 -5.94
N LYS A 133 -10.42 2.51 -7.20
CA LYS A 133 -11.49 1.58 -7.61
C LYS A 133 -11.08 0.11 -7.48
N SER A 134 -9.83 -0.22 -7.80
CA SER A 134 -9.37 -1.62 -7.78
C SER A 134 -8.94 -2.11 -6.38
N LEU A 135 -8.34 -1.26 -5.55
CA LEU A 135 -7.85 -1.70 -4.23
C LEU A 135 -8.98 -1.80 -3.20
N ILE A 136 -8.90 -2.83 -2.37
CA ILE A 136 -9.87 -3.14 -1.33
C ILE A 136 -9.63 -2.23 -0.11
N HIS A 137 -10.69 -1.77 0.53
CA HIS A 137 -10.59 -1.06 1.80
C HIS A 137 -10.18 -2.04 2.91
N TYR A 138 -9.09 -1.72 3.60
CA TYR A 138 -8.51 -2.60 4.60
C TYR A 138 -8.86 -2.15 6.01
N CYS A 139 -8.43 -0.95 6.38
CA CYS A 139 -8.63 -0.46 7.74
C CYS A 139 -8.66 1.06 7.82
N ARG A 140 -9.04 1.55 8.99
CA ARG A 140 -8.83 2.92 9.42
C ARG A 140 -7.90 2.95 10.62
N ILE A 141 -7.02 3.94 10.66
CA ILE A 141 -6.06 4.12 11.74
C ILE A 141 -6.38 5.44 12.43
N LEU A 142 -6.37 5.45 13.77
CA LEU A 142 -6.46 6.65 14.59
C LEU A 142 -5.51 6.48 15.78
N GLY A 143 -4.34 7.10 15.71
CA GLY A 143 -3.31 6.90 16.72
C GLY A 143 -2.94 5.42 16.85
N ASP A 144 -2.98 4.89 18.06
CA ASP A 144 -2.70 3.48 18.36
C ASP A 144 -3.91 2.54 18.22
N ALA A 145 -5.03 3.03 17.67
CA ALA A 145 -6.20 2.25 17.34
C ALA A 145 -6.29 1.94 15.83
N CYS A 146 -6.63 0.69 15.51
CA CYS A 146 -6.94 0.23 14.15
C CYS A 146 -8.38 -0.27 14.10
N MET A 147 -9.16 0.18 13.12
CA MET A 147 -10.51 -0.31 12.83
C MET A 147 -10.44 -1.13 11.56
N LEU A 148 -10.56 -2.45 11.68
CA LEU A 148 -10.50 -3.35 10.53
C LEU A 148 -11.82 -3.28 9.76
N SER A 149 -11.73 -3.42 8.44
CA SER A 149 -12.91 -3.45 7.58
C SER A 149 -13.24 -4.88 7.21
N TYR A 150 -14.40 -5.34 7.65
CA TYR A 150 -14.92 -6.64 7.26
C TYR A 150 -15.36 -6.55 5.80
N ALA A 151 -14.52 -7.05 4.89
CA ALA A 151 -14.96 -7.40 3.56
C ALA A 151 -15.62 -8.77 3.68
N MET A 152 -16.94 -8.82 3.51
CA MET A 152 -17.75 -9.96 3.03
C MET A 152 -19.26 -9.83 3.35
N GLY A 153 -19.78 -8.64 3.71
CA GLY A 153 -21.21 -8.34 3.59
C GLY A 153 -22.20 -9.16 4.45
N GLU A 154 -21.73 -10.12 5.23
CA GLU A 154 -22.51 -10.83 6.24
C GLU A 154 -21.97 -10.46 7.63
N GLU A 155 -22.89 -10.19 8.54
CA GLU A 155 -22.58 -9.99 9.95
C GLU A 155 -21.92 -11.26 10.52
N GLU A 156 -21.00 -11.07 11.47
CA GLU A 156 -20.50 -12.08 12.41
C GLU A 156 -19.44 -13.08 11.89
N GLU A 157 -18.20 -12.59 11.75
CA GLU A 157 -17.09 -13.08 12.58
C GLU A 157 -15.92 -12.10 12.48
N LYS A 158 -15.38 -11.65 13.61
CA LYS A 158 -14.10 -10.93 13.57
C LYS A 158 -13.06 -11.94 13.09
N ASP A 159 -12.26 -11.60 12.08
CA ASP A 159 -11.03 -12.35 11.83
C ASP A 159 -10.09 -12.11 13.02
N GLU A 160 -10.25 -12.93 14.05
CA GLU A 160 -9.50 -12.82 15.31
C GLU A 160 -8.00 -12.91 15.06
N TYR A 161 -7.59 -13.70 14.06
CA TYR A 161 -6.20 -13.84 13.67
C TYR A 161 -5.63 -12.52 13.11
N GLU A 162 -6.38 -11.84 12.25
CA GLU A 162 -5.99 -10.53 11.74
C GLU A 162 -5.91 -9.48 12.86
N ALA A 163 -6.89 -9.50 13.78
CA ALA A 163 -6.89 -8.59 14.93
C ALA A 163 -5.69 -8.80 15.87
N GLU A 164 -5.38 -10.07 16.20
CA GLU A 164 -4.21 -10.43 16.98
C GLU A 164 -2.91 -10.01 16.30
N ALA A 165 -2.81 -10.21 14.98
CA ALA A 165 -1.62 -9.84 14.23
C ALA A 165 -1.41 -8.32 14.19
N VAL A 166 -2.49 -7.53 14.08
CA VAL A 166 -2.43 -6.06 14.13
C VAL A 166 -2.03 -5.56 15.53
N LEU A 167 -2.53 -6.19 16.60
CA LEU A 167 -2.08 -5.92 17.97
C LEU A 167 -0.58 -6.24 18.13
N ALA A 168 -0.15 -7.41 17.66
CA ALA A 168 1.25 -7.82 17.69
C ALA A 168 2.18 -6.91 16.86
N ALA A 169 1.64 -6.26 15.82
CA ALA A 169 2.36 -5.28 15.00
C ALA A 169 2.49 -3.89 15.66
N GLY A 170 1.92 -3.69 16.85
CA GLY A 170 2.16 -2.49 17.67
C GLY A 170 0.96 -1.57 17.89
N PHE A 171 -0.25 -1.96 17.46
CA PHE A 171 -1.48 -1.27 17.84
C PHE A 171 -1.91 -1.68 19.25
N LYS A 172 -2.54 -0.77 20.00
CA LYS A 172 -3.08 -1.06 21.34
C LYS A 172 -4.53 -1.49 21.32
N THR A 173 -5.27 -1.09 20.29
CA THR A 173 -6.70 -1.37 20.20
C THR A 173 -7.05 -1.71 18.77
N VAL A 174 -7.75 -2.83 18.59
CA VAL A 174 -8.32 -3.23 17.30
C VAL A 174 -9.83 -3.35 17.45
N LYS A 175 -10.58 -2.73 16.55
CA LYS A 175 -12.05 -2.75 16.55
C LYS A 175 -12.56 -3.36 15.27
#